data_AF-A0A106QCP9-F1
#
_entry.id   AF-A0A106QCP9-F1
#
_cell.length_a   1.000
_cell.length_b   1.000
_cell.length_c   1.000
_cell.angle_alpha   90.00
_cell.angle_beta   90.00
_cell.angle_gamma   90.00
#
_symmetry.space_group_name_H-M   'P 1'
#
loop_
_entity.id
_entity.type
_entity.pdbx_description
1 polymer ?
#
loop_
_entity_poly.entity_id
_entity_poly.type
_entity_poly.pdbx_seq_one_letter_code
_entity_poly.pdbx_strand_id
1 'polypeptide(L)'
;MFLRSSDREATRCVLHGPEVERMLANGIVQKGMMVTAYGEFSARCQKRNDDGTWMAEVLCNPSRVVAETGRDARLRGAIYANLKAVAMHWDAETLQLKTYFNPEPGVRTDRLTCSIHMRSWLGGMSAEGKERFKATMRVGREFTVSALVETTTYRTRDGEQVASLLLLPTDFRLQG
;
A
#
# COMPACT_ATOMS: atom_id res chain seq x y z
N MET A 1 14.04 10.44 -9.60
CA MET A 1 12.96 10.48 -10.60
C MET A 1 11.80 9.66 -10.05
N PHE A 2 10.75 10.31 -9.54
CA PHE A 2 9.57 9.59 -9.05
C PHE A 2 8.78 9.10 -10.26
N LEU A 3 8.78 7.78 -10.48
CA LEU A 3 7.95 7.14 -11.49
C LEU A 3 6.48 7.45 -11.13
N ARG A 4 5.76 8.17 -11.99
CA ARG A 4 4.30 8.05 -12.03
C ARG A 4 4.02 6.59 -12.34
N SER A 5 3.55 5.84 -11.36
CA SER A 5 3.34 4.40 -11.50
C SER A 5 2.08 4.06 -12.31
N SER A 6 1.14 5.01 -12.46
CA SER A 6 -0.10 4.78 -13.20
C SER A 6 -0.85 6.07 -13.54
N ASP A 7 -1.77 6.00 -14.49
CA ASP A 7 -2.81 7.02 -14.76
C ASP A 7 -3.93 7.01 -13.70
N ARG A 8 -3.73 6.29 -12.58
CA ARG A 8 -4.77 6.11 -11.56
C ARG A 8 -4.87 7.33 -10.66
N GLU A 9 -6.04 7.48 -10.07
CA GLU A 9 -6.30 8.52 -9.07
C GLU A 9 -5.28 8.45 -7.93
N ALA A 10 -4.94 9.63 -7.40
CA ALA A 10 -4.00 9.72 -6.29
C ALA A 10 -4.55 8.94 -5.08
N THR A 11 -3.71 8.08 -4.51
CA THR A 11 -4.07 7.32 -3.31
C THR A 11 -4.21 8.28 -2.13
N ARG A 12 -5.40 8.33 -1.55
CA ARG A 12 -5.67 9.14 -0.36
C ARG A 12 -5.15 8.41 0.88
N CYS A 13 -4.37 9.12 1.69
CA CYS A 13 -3.89 8.66 2.99
C CYS A 13 -4.50 9.50 4.11
N VAL A 14 -5.00 8.84 5.15
CA VAL A 14 -5.52 9.47 6.36
C VAL A 14 -4.59 9.10 7.51
N LEU A 15 -3.92 10.12 8.06
CA LEU A 15 -3.15 9.98 9.29
C LEU A 15 -4.10 10.15 10.48
N HIS A 16 -4.08 9.23 11.44
CA HIS A 16 -4.90 9.32 12.65
C HIS A 16 -4.14 8.77 13.87
N GLY A 17 -4.67 9.02 15.08
CA GLY A 17 -4.12 8.50 16.32
C GLY A 17 -3.35 9.54 17.16
N PRO A 18 -2.83 9.13 18.32
CA PRO A 18 -2.39 10.04 19.37
C PRO A 18 -1.27 10.98 18.94
N GLU A 19 -0.35 10.52 18.10
CA GLU A 19 0.77 11.35 17.62
C GLU A 19 0.28 12.47 16.69
N VAL A 20 -0.69 12.18 15.83
CA VAL A 20 -1.30 13.19 14.93
C VAL A 20 -2.08 14.20 15.75
N GLU A 21 -2.88 13.73 16.72
CA GLU A 21 -3.63 14.60 17.64
C GLU A 21 -2.70 15.53 18.42
N ARG A 22 -1.59 14.99 18.94
CA ARG A 22 -0.55 15.77 19.63
C ARG A 22 0.08 16.83 18.72
N MET A 23 0.41 16.49 17.48
CA MET A 23 1.00 17.42 16.52
C MET A 23 0.05 18.58 16.18
N LEU A 24 -1.24 18.27 16.00
CA LEU A 24 -2.28 19.26 15.73
C LEU A 24 -2.52 20.17 16.95
N ALA A 25 -2.65 19.59 18.15
CA ALA A 25 -2.91 20.35 19.38
C ALA A 25 -1.80 21.35 19.72
N ASN A 26 -0.55 21.02 19.37
CA ASN A 26 0.60 21.90 19.58
C ASN A 26 0.89 22.83 18.38
N GLY A 27 0.05 22.82 17.34
CA GLY A 27 0.21 23.67 16.17
C GLY A 27 1.43 23.37 15.30
N ILE A 28 2.03 22.18 15.46
CA ILE A 28 3.26 21.76 14.76
C ILE A 28 2.97 21.44 13.28
N VAL A 29 1.80 20.86 13.00
CA VAL A 29 1.35 20.54 11.63
C VAL A 29 0.08 21.33 11.30
N GLN A 30 0.02 21.83 10.06
CA GLN A 30 -1.09 22.63 9.56
C GLN A 30 -1.46 22.20 8.14
N LYS A 31 -2.66 22.59 7.70
CA LYS A 31 -3.14 22.31 6.34
C LYS A 31 -2.15 22.84 5.30
N GLY A 32 -1.79 22.00 4.35
CA GLY A 32 -0.87 22.34 3.25
C GLY A 32 0.60 22.10 3.56
N MET A 33 0.94 21.73 4.80
CA MET A 33 2.31 21.31 5.15
C MET A 33 2.60 19.90 4.63
N MET A 34 3.83 19.70 4.18
CA MET A 34 4.35 18.36 3.91
C MET A 34 4.76 17.70 5.23
N VAL A 35 4.43 16.42 5.36
CA VAL A 35 4.80 15.62 6.53
C VAL A 35 5.35 14.29 6.10
N THR A 36 6.35 13.81 6.83
CA THR A 36 6.80 12.42 6.77
C THR A 36 6.25 11.69 8.00
N ALA A 37 5.50 10.62 7.77
CA ALA A 37 4.86 9.83 8.81
C ALA A 37 5.33 8.37 8.72
N TYR A 38 5.65 7.79 9.88
CA TYR A 38 6.06 6.39 10.01
C TYR A 38 5.07 5.68 10.90
N GLY A 39 4.46 4.61 10.39
CA GLY A 39 3.40 3.90 11.10
C GLY A 39 2.93 2.66 10.39
N GLU A 40 1.96 2.02 11.01
CA GLU A 40 1.26 0.88 10.46
C GLU A 40 0.20 1.35 9.47
N PHE A 41 0.05 0.59 8.38
CA PHE A 41 -0.92 0.88 7.34
C PHE A 41 -2.08 -0.12 7.37
N SER A 42 -3.29 0.40 7.18
CA SER A 42 -4.46 -0.38 6.81
C SER A 42 -5.19 0.30 5.65
N ALA A 43 -6.27 -0.30 5.15
CA ALA A 43 -7.12 0.33 4.14
C ALA A 43 -8.60 0.18 4.45
N ARG A 44 -9.39 1.13 3.97
CA ARG A 44 -10.86 1.12 4.09
C ARG A 44 -11.53 1.63 2.83
N CYS A 45 -12.80 1.25 2.65
CA CYS A 45 -13.71 1.91 1.71
C CYS A 45 -14.37 3.10 2.39
N GLN A 46 -14.37 4.25 1.74
CA GLN A 46 -15.15 5.42 2.13
C GLN A 46 -16.08 5.82 0.98
N LYS A 47 -17.34 6.11 1.30
CA LYS A 47 -18.26 6.75 0.37
C LYS A 47 -18.06 8.26 0.47
N ARG A 48 -17.81 8.93 -0.66
CA ARG A 48 -17.69 10.39 -0.69
C ARG A 48 -19.04 11.04 -0.41
N ASN A 49 -19.03 12.18 0.27
CA ASN A 49 -20.24 12.89 0.65
C ASN A 49 -20.84 13.73 -0.48
N ASP A 50 -20.02 14.13 -1.47
CA ASP A 50 -20.42 15.02 -2.55
C ASP A 50 -21.14 14.27 -3.68
N ASP A 51 -20.57 13.18 -4.18
CA ASP A 51 -21.08 12.43 -5.34
C ASP A 51 -21.53 10.99 -5.00
N GLY A 52 -21.30 10.54 -3.76
CA GLY A 52 -21.63 9.19 -3.33
C GLY A 52 -20.70 8.10 -3.90
N THR A 53 -19.60 8.47 -4.55
CA THR A 53 -18.64 7.53 -5.12
C THR A 53 -17.89 6.79 -4.01
N TRP A 54 -17.70 5.48 -4.17
CA TRP A 54 -16.89 4.68 -3.28
C TRP A 54 -15.41 4.79 -3.66
N MET A 55 -14.58 5.16 -2.70
CA MET A 55 -13.13 5.21 -2.86
C MET A 55 -12.44 4.38 -1.79
N ALA A 56 -11.27 3.84 -2.12
CA ALA A 56 -10.39 3.23 -1.14
C ALA A 56 -9.41 4.29 -0.60
N GLU A 57 -9.11 4.21 0.70
CA GLU A 57 -8.15 5.07 1.37
C GLU A 57 -7.17 4.24 2.19
N VAL A 58 -5.92 4.67 2.26
CA VAL A 58 -4.93 4.17 3.22
C VAL A 58 -5.16 4.87 4.55
N LEU A 59 -5.22 4.11 5.63
CA LEU A 59 -5.13 4.63 6.99
C LEU A 59 -3.71 4.39 7.48
N CYS A 60 -3.10 5.41 8.07
CA CYS A 60 -1.81 5.29 8.75
C CYS A 60 -2.01 5.73 10.20
N ASN A 61 -1.60 4.86 11.12
CA ASN A 61 -1.48 5.16 12.54
C ASN A 61 0.01 5.40 12.85
N PRO A 62 0.52 6.64 12.74
CA PRO A 62 1.94 6.89 12.86
C PRO A 62 2.40 6.84 14.30
N SER A 63 3.52 6.15 14.53
CA SER A 63 4.30 6.27 15.77
C SER A 63 5.17 7.53 15.77
N ARG A 64 5.40 8.12 14.59
CA ARG A 64 6.18 9.35 14.42
C ARG A 64 5.68 10.17 13.24
N VAL A 65 5.51 11.48 13.45
CA VAL A 65 5.24 12.46 12.40
C VAL A 65 6.30 13.55 12.43
N VAL A 66 6.83 13.91 11.26
CA VAL A 66 7.83 14.98 11.09
C VAL A 66 7.28 15.98 10.09
N ALA A 67 7.21 17.25 10.49
CA ALA A 67 6.92 18.35 9.58
C ALA A 67 8.16 18.64 8.71
N GLU A 68 7.99 18.59 7.40
CA GLU A 68 9.08 18.85 6.46
C GLU A 68 9.25 20.35 6.23
N THR A 69 10.50 20.83 6.28
CA THR A 69 10.85 22.24 6.09
C THR A 69 11.36 22.48 4.67
N GLY A 70 10.50 22.31 3.65
CA GLY A 70 10.89 22.43 2.24
C GLY A 70 10.06 23.46 1.46
N ARG A 71 10.73 24.47 0.88
CA ARG A 71 10.18 25.51 -0.01
C ARG A 71 10.20 25.15 -1.51
N ASP A 72 10.64 23.96 -1.88
CA ASP A 72 10.82 23.62 -3.30
C ASP A 72 9.59 22.97 -3.95
N ALA A 73 9.40 23.35 -5.22
CA ALA A 73 8.21 23.17 -6.03
C ALA A 73 7.56 21.78 -5.93
N ARG A 74 6.34 21.74 -5.40
CA ARG A 74 5.35 20.63 -5.53
C ARG A 74 5.98 19.24 -5.43
N LEU A 75 6.59 18.93 -4.27
CA LEU A 75 6.87 17.54 -3.91
C LEU A 75 5.55 16.74 -3.95
N ARG A 76 5.51 15.71 -4.82
CA ARG A 76 4.38 14.78 -4.89
C ARG A 76 4.54 13.78 -3.74
N GLY A 77 3.53 13.67 -2.89
CA GLY A 77 3.52 12.67 -1.83
C GLY A 77 3.62 11.25 -2.40
N ALA A 78 4.30 10.37 -1.68
CA ALA A 78 4.41 8.96 -2.00
C ALA A 78 4.27 8.16 -0.70
N ILE A 79 3.67 6.98 -0.79
CA ILE A 79 3.48 6.06 0.33
C ILE A 79 4.33 4.84 0.04
N TYR A 80 5.22 4.50 0.97
CA TYR A 80 6.08 3.33 0.88
C TYR A 80 5.74 2.36 1.99
N ALA A 81 5.67 1.08 1.66
CA ALA A 81 5.49 0.00 2.62
C ALA A 81 6.63 -1.00 2.51
N ASN A 82 7.07 -1.50 3.67
CA ASN A 82 7.93 -2.66 3.78
C ASN A 82 7.08 -3.78 4.38
N LEU A 83 7.12 -4.96 3.76
CA LEU A 83 6.32 -6.10 4.16
C LEU A 83 7.19 -7.35 4.21
N LYS A 84 7.06 -8.11 5.29
CA LYS A 84 7.45 -9.52 5.37
C LYS A 84 6.17 -10.35 5.42
N ALA A 85 5.99 -11.28 4.48
CA ALA A 85 4.73 -11.99 4.32
C ALA A 85 4.91 -13.37 3.68
N VAL A 86 3.81 -14.12 3.63
CA VAL A 86 3.71 -15.43 2.98
C VAL A 86 2.85 -15.30 1.72
N ALA A 87 3.27 -15.92 0.63
CA ALA A 87 2.51 -15.97 -0.60
C ALA A 87 1.25 -16.81 -0.42
N MET A 88 0.08 -16.19 -0.39
CA MET A 88 -1.20 -16.89 -0.24
C MET A 88 -1.83 -17.25 -1.58
N HIS A 89 -1.50 -16.49 -2.62
CA HIS A 89 -1.90 -16.77 -3.98
C HIS A 89 -0.85 -16.23 -4.96
N TRP A 90 -0.62 -16.96 -6.05
CA TRP A 90 0.29 -16.55 -7.13
C TRP A 90 -0.36 -16.87 -8.47
N ASP A 91 -0.42 -15.86 -9.34
CA ASP A 91 -0.86 -15.98 -10.72
C ASP A 91 0.29 -15.56 -11.64
N ALA A 92 0.83 -16.55 -12.37
CA ALA A 92 1.97 -16.38 -13.25
C ALA A 92 1.62 -15.68 -14.59
N GLU A 93 0.34 -15.69 -14.99
CA GLU A 93 -0.12 -15.02 -16.22
C GLU A 93 -0.29 -13.53 -15.97
N THR A 94 -0.97 -13.18 -14.87
CA THR A 94 -1.20 -11.77 -14.51
C THR A 94 -0.03 -11.14 -13.75
N LEU A 95 0.90 -11.96 -13.26
CA LEU A 95 2.03 -11.59 -12.39
C LEU A 95 1.56 -10.94 -11.09
N GLN A 96 0.46 -11.46 -10.55
CA GLN A 96 -0.17 -10.98 -9.33
C GLN A 96 0.08 -11.96 -8.18
N LEU A 97 0.63 -11.42 -7.10
CA LEU A 97 0.81 -12.12 -5.83
C LEU A 97 -0.20 -11.56 -4.83
N LYS A 98 -0.84 -12.40 -4.01
CA LYS A 98 -1.70 -11.93 -2.92
C LYS A 98 -1.22 -12.47 -1.58
N THR A 99 -1.34 -11.63 -0.57
CA THR A 99 -1.14 -12.00 0.85
C THR A 99 -2.25 -11.38 1.69
N TYR A 100 -2.47 -11.96 2.87
CA TYR A 100 -3.33 -11.40 3.89
C TYR A 100 -2.47 -10.76 4.98
N PHE A 101 -2.98 -9.69 5.60
CA PHE A 101 -2.40 -9.20 6.84
C PHE A 101 -2.95 -10.05 7.98
N ASN A 102 -2.07 -10.57 8.84
CA ASN A 102 -2.54 -11.22 10.05
C ASN A 102 -3.22 -10.15 10.93
N PRO A 103 -4.47 -10.36 11.38
CA PRO A 103 -5.09 -9.51 12.38
C PRO A 103 -4.28 -9.47 13.66
N GLU A 104 -4.32 -8.34 14.36
CA GLU A 104 -4.32 -8.40 15.82
C GLU A 104 -5.58 -9.15 16.31
N PRO A 105 -5.47 -9.99 17.36
CA PRO A 105 -6.61 -10.73 17.91
C PRO A 105 -7.83 -9.82 18.13
N GLY A 106 -8.97 -10.14 17.49
CA GLY A 106 -10.22 -9.38 17.62
C GLY A 106 -10.54 -8.45 16.45
N VAL A 107 -9.61 -8.22 15.52
CA VAL A 107 -9.89 -7.47 14.28
C VAL A 107 -10.44 -8.42 13.21
N ARG A 108 -11.58 -8.08 12.61
CA ARG A 108 -12.13 -8.81 11.46
C ARG A 108 -11.22 -8.66 10.24
N THR A 109 -10.51 -9.73 9.88
CA THR A 109 -9.49 -9.77 8.80
C THR A 109 -9.86 -10.59 7.59
N ASP A 110 -11.10 -11.04 7.53
CA ASP A 110 -11.69 -11.64 6.34
C ASP A 110 -11.69 -10.68 5.11
N ARG A 111 -11.19 -9.44 5.24
CA ARG A 111 -11.49 -8.36 4.30
C ARG A 111 -10.31 -7.52 3.81
N LEU A 112 -9.11 -7.59 4.40
CA LEU A 112 -7.96 -6.82 3.88
C LEU A 112 -7.03 -7.69 3.04
N THR A 113 -7.17 -7.58 1.73
CA THR A 113 -6.26 -8.22 0.78
C THR A 113 -5.14 -7.27 0.38
N CYS A 114 -3.92 -7.79 0.40
CA CYS A 114 -2.76 -7.10 -0.15
C CYS A 114 -2.43 -7.74 -1.50
N SER A 115 -2.61 -6.98 -2.57
CA SER A 115 -2.28 -7.40 -3.93
C SER A 115 -0.94 -6.80 -4.32
N ILE A 116 0.02 -7.64 -4.67
CA ILE A 116 1.37 -7.24 -5.09
C ILE A 116 1.47 -7.46 -6.59
N HIS A 117 1.68 -6.39 -7.36
CA HIS A 117 1.74 -6.45 -8.81
C HIS A 117 3.20 -6.48 -9.27
N MET A 118 3.68 -7.67 -9.62
CA MET A 118 5.09 -7.92 -9.92
C MET A 118 5.51 -7.44 -11.30
N ARG A 119 4.56 -7.09 -12.18
CA ARG A 119 4.80 -6.78 -13.61
C ARG A 119 5.92 -5.77 -13.85
N SER A 120 5.84 -4.59 -13.23
CA SER A 120 6.83 -3.52 -13.46
C SER A 120 8.20 -3.88 -12.90
N TRP A 121 8.24 -4.51 -11.72
CA TRP A 121 9.47 -4.96 -11.08
C TRP A 121 10.17 -6.06 -11.89
N LEU A 122 9.43 -7.10 -12.30
CA LEU A 122 9.92 -8.13 -13.21
C LEU A 122 10.29 -7.54 -14.58
N GLY A 123 9.67 -6.42 -14.99
CA GLY A 123 10.03 -5.66 -16.18
C GLY A 123 11.53 -5.35 -16.26
N GLY A 124 12.15 -5.01 -15.12
CA GLY A 124 13.57 -4.69 -15.01
C GLY A 124 14.54 -5.88 -15.00
N MET A 125 14.05 -7.12 -14.99
CA MET A 125 14.89 -8.33 -15.02
C MET A 125 15.20 -8.80 -16.45
N SER A 126 16.23 -9.63 -16.61
CA SER A 126 16.47 -10.39 -17.85
C SER A 126 15.36 -11.42 -18.10
N ALA A 127 15.17 -11.87 -19.35
CA ALA A 127 14.17 -12.88 -19.69
C ALA A 127 14.34 -14.18 -18.88
N GLU A 128 15.57 -14.67 -18.78
CA GLU A 128 15.89 -15.86 -17.97
C GLU A 128 15.56 -15.65 -16.49
N GLY A 129 15.89 -14.46 -15.95
CA GLY A 129 15.57 -14.10 -14.56
C GLY A 129 14.08 -14.10 -14.28
N LYS A 130 13.26 -13.60 -15.22
CA LYS A 130 11.79 -13.61 -15.13
C LYS A 130 11.25 -15.04 -15.11
N GLU A 131 11.71 -15.90 -16.03
CA GLU A 131 11.25 -17.29 -16.07
C GLU A 131 11.67 -18.07 -14.82
N ARG A 132 12.90 -17.86 -14.35
CA ARG A 132 13.37 -18.45 -13.08
C ARG A 132 12.53 -17.99 -11.89
N PHE A 133 12.19 -16.71 -11.82
CA PHE A 133 11.32 -16.17 -10.78
C PHE A 133 9.94 -16.83 -10.83
N LYS A 134 9.28 -16.86 -12.00
CA LYS A 134 7.96 -17.47 -12.18
C LYS A 134 7.95 -18.94 -11.78
N ALA A 135 9.00 -19.69 -12.11
CA ALA A 135 9.15 -21.10 -11.75
C ALA A 135 9.39 -21.32 -10.25
N THR A 136 10.05 -20.38 -9.58
CA THR A 136 10.39 -20.49 -8.15
C THR A 136 9.24 -20.04 -7.25
N MET A 137 8.44 -19.09 -7.72
CA MET A 137 7.36 -18.49 -6.97
C MET A 137 6.18 -19.47 -6.84
N ARG A 138 5.72 -19.68 -5.62
CA ARG A 138 4.61 -20.59 -5.28
C ARG A 138 3.94 -20.18 -3.99
N VAL A 139 2.70 -20.65 -3.81
CA VAL A 139 1.96 -20.48 -2.54
C VAL A 139 2.78 -21.08 -1.39
N GLY A 140 2.76 -20.40 -0.24
CA GLY A 140 3.51 -20.76 0.96
C GLY A 140 4.93 -20.21 1.03
N ARG A 141 5.45 -19.56 -0.02
CA ARG A 141 6.78 -18.93 0.04
C ARG A 141 6.77 -17.68 0.89
N GLU A 142 7.70 -17.60 1.83
CA GLU A 142 7.99 -16.36 2.54
C GLU A 142 8.74 -15.38 1.62
N PHE A 143 8.46 -14.10 1.79
CA PHE A 143 9.12 -13.04 1.06
C PHE A 143 9.19 -11.76 1.87
N THR A 144 10.10 -10.88 1.45
CA THR A 144 10.18 -9.49 1.88
C THR A 144 10.06 -8.58 0.66
N VAL A 145 9.31 -7.49 0.77
CA VAL A 145 9.11 -6.53 -0.31
C VAL A 145 9.15 -5.11 0.23
N SER A 146 9.85 -4.23 -0.49
CA SER A 146 9.70 -2.78 -0.40
C SER A 146 8.87 -2.34 -1.60
N ALA A 147 7.82 -1.57 -1.37
CA ALA A 147 6.87 -1.23 -2.41
C ALA A 147 6.30 0.18 -2.27
N LEU A 148 5.93 0.78 -3.39
CA LEU A 148 4.98 1.90 -3.43
C LEU A 148 3.57 1.37 -3.17
N VAL A 149 2.79 2.11 -2.38
CA VAL A 149 1.42 1.77 -2.04
C VAL A 149 0.45 2.57 -2.89
N GLU A 150 -0.43 1.87 -3.59
CA GLU A 150 -1.65 2.38 -4.18
C GLU A 150 -2.87 1.72 -3.50
N THR A 151 -4.05 2.28 -3.68
CA THR A 151 -5.31 1.67 -3.24
C THR A 151 -6.29 1.48 -4.39
N THR A 152 -7.09 0.43 -4.31
CA THR A 152 -8.25 0.23 -5.20
C THR A 152 -9.42 -0.32 -4.41
N THR A 153 -10.63 -0.12 -4.94
CA THR A 153 -11.84 -0.78 -4.46
C THR A 153 -12.19 -1.91 -5.41
N TYR A 154 -12.66 -3.04 -4.90
CA TYR A 154 -13.32 -4.06 -5.70
C TYR A 154 -14.63 -4.48 -5.03
N ARG A 155 -15.52 -5.09 -5.82
CA ARG A 155 -16.77 -5.63 -5.32
C ARG A 155 -16.66 -7.13 -5.17
N THR A 156 -17.06 -7.67 -4.03
CA THR A 156 -17.15 -9.11 -3.81
C THR A 156 -18.33 -9.71 -4.59
N ARG A 157 -18.41 -11.05 -4.65
CA ARG A 157 -19.56 -11.74 -5.26
C ARG A 157 -20.87 -11.40 -4.56
N ASP A 158 -20.83 -11.14 -3.26
CA ASP A 158 -22.00 -10.80 -2.44
C ASP A 158 -22.37 -9.30 -2.52
N GLY A 159 -21.71 -8.53 -3.39
CA GLY A 159 -21.99 -7.11 -3.61
C GLY A 159 -21.31 -6.16 -2.64
N GLU A 160 -20.51 -6.67 -1.68
CA GLU A 160 -19.79 -5.85 -0.71
C GLU A 160 -18.62 -5.11 -1.36
N GLN A 161 -18.42 -3.83 -1.01
CA GLN A 161 -17.27 -3.04 -1.45
C GLN A 161 -16.11 -3.25 -0.50
N VAL A 162 -14.98 -3.74 -1.02
CA VAL A 162 -13.78 -4.05 -0.24
C VAL A 162 -12.59 -3.26 -0.76
N ALA A 163 -11.82 -2.70 0.16
CA ALA A 163 -10.59 -1.99 -0.16
C ALA A 163 -9.44 -3.00 -0.32
N SER A 164 -8.60 -2.78 -1.31
CA SER A 164 -7.37 -3.54 -1.53
C SER A 164 -6.18 -2.60 -1.53
N LEU A 165 -5.15 -2.99 -0.76
CA LEU A 165 -3.84 -2.38 -0.87
C LEU A 165 -3.14 -2.98 -2.08
N LEU A 166 -2.77 -2.11 -3.01
CA LEU A 166 -1.99 -2.46 -4.16
C LEU A 166 -0.53 -2.09 -3.91
N LEU A 167 0.34 -3.08 -3.82
CA LEU A 167 1.77 -2.89 -3.68
C LEU A 167 2.45 -3.01 -5.05
N LEU A 168 3.26 -2.00 -5.36
CA LEU A 168 4.11 -1.94 -6.54
C LEU A 168 5.58 -2.10 -6.09
N PRO A 169 6.16 -3.31 -6.21
CA PRO A 169 7.49 -3.58 -5.70
C PRO A 169 8.56 -2.68 -6.33
N THR A 170 9.43 -2.17 -5.47
CA THR A 170 10.70 -1.53 -5.84
C THR A 170 11.88 -2.45 -5.52
N ASP A 171 11.78 -3.25 -4.46
CA ASP A 171 12.69 -4.36 -4.14
C ASP A 171 11.86 -5.56 -3.65
N PHE A 172 12.19 -6.78 -4.07
CA PHE A 172 11.50 -8.00 -3.68
C PHE A 172 12.51 -9.15 -3.52
N ARG A 173 12.39 -9.88 -2.41
CA ARG A 173 13.27 -11.01 -2.09
C ARG A 173 12.46 -12.18 -1.54
N LEU A 174 12.70 -13.37 -2.08
CA LEU A 174 12.21 -14.61 -1.46
C LEU A 174 13.05 -14.92 -0.22
N GLN A 175 12.39 -15.38 0.83
CA GLN A 175 13.02 -15.87 2.04
C GLN A 175 13.07 -17.40 1.97
N GLY A 176 14.24 -17.97 2.19
CA GLY A 176 14.49 -19.41 2.08
C GLY A 176 15.95 -19.72 1.81
#